data_AF-A0A929NXZ2-F1
#
_entry.id   AF-A0A929NXZ2-F1
#
_cell.length_a   1.000
_cell.length_b   1.000
_cell.length_c   1.000
_cell.angle_alpha   90.00
_cell.angle_beta   90.00
_cell.angle_gamma   90.00
#
_symmetry.space_group_name_H-M   'P 1'
#
loop_
_entity.id
_entity.type
_entity.pdbx_description
1 polymer ?
#
loop_
_entity_poly.entity_id
_entity_poly.type
_entity_poly.pdbx_seq_one_letter_code
_entity_poly.pdbx_strand_id
1 'polypeptide(L)'
;MFEKRENEPAYALLNDTDCQALNVYGDTIETVQEEDDRRDQSLNINNDSAIGENPNRYKQHGFYFNADNCIACHACEAACSEKNDNPAHISFRSVGFVEGGTYPAYQRINISMACNHCDDPVCLKGCPTRAYTKFAEYGAVLQDPDICFGCGYCTWVCPYNAPQLDPVKGQVSKCNMCVDRLEVGLKPACVSACLGNALDFGVVENIPENRTQAKTEIPGFPRTDITHPNIRFQQTRTTQRDMNRVDQNPVKYHRDESSENFKPVVDAKQGVKREWNWAKLLGSHENAHIAFTLSAQTVMAAFLILLSGYVFAPVASFQAGSAMLPGLLVMVVLMSFGLFKLNMHLGKPHRFYRGFYNLRHSPVSREIAGVSAFYTGLLGYGFFALLSIFDTGYAEYLQLLQILFAT
;
A
#
# COMPACT_ATOMS: atom_id res chain seq x y z
N MET A 1 -5.01 16.74 21.56
CA MET A 1 -3.59 16.90 21.18
C MET A 1 -2.67 16.19 22.19
N PHE A 2 -1.37 16.03 21.93
CA PHE A 2 -0.44 15.38 22.87
C PHE A 2 -0.17 16.30 24.08
N GLU A 3 -0.22 15.77 25.30
CA GLU A 3 0.03 16.55 26.51
C GLU A 3 1.54 16.65 26.78
N LYS A 4 2.09 17.86 26.65
CA LYS A 4 3.50 18.14 26.87
C LYS A 4 3.80 18.18 28.38
N ARG A 5 4.83 17.46 28.82
CA ARG A 5 5.30 17.53 30.22
C ARG A 5 5.96 18.88 30.49
N GLU A 6 5.85 19.39 31.72
CA GLU A 6 6.50 20.67 32.08
C GLU A 6 8.03 20.60 31.98
N ASN A 7 8.60 19.42 32.22
CA ASN A 7 10.04 19.16 32.23
C ASN A 7 10.52 18.35 31.02
N GLU A 8 9.93 18.57 29.83
CA GLU A 8 10.43 17.93 28.61
C GLU A 8 11.92 18.26 28.40
N PRO A 9 12.77 17.26 28.14
CA PRO A 9 14.19 17.50 27.95
C PRO A 9 14.43 18.25 26.64
N ALA A 10 15.46 19.11 26.62
CA ALA A 10 15.74 19.99 25.49
C ALA A 10 15.90 19.24 24.15
N TYR A 11 16.50 18.05 24.15
CA TYR A 11 16.68 17.24 22.94
C TYR A 11 15.37 16.70 22.35
N ALA A 12 14.27 16.69 23.12
CA ALA A 12 12.96 16.24 22.66
C ALA A 12 12.13 17.37 22.03
N LEU A 13 12.56 18.63 22.16
CA LEU A 13 11.92 19.78 21.53
C LEU A 13 12.28 19.84 20.05
N LEU A 14 11.32 20.24 19.23
CA LEU A 14 11.51 20.49 17.81
C LEU A 14 11.99 21.94 17.61
N ASN A 15 13.31 22.10 17.49
CA ASN A 15 13.94 23.39 17.28
C ASN A 15 14.63 23.39 15.91
N ASP A 16 14.05 24.09 14.94
CA ASP A 16 14.63 24.31 13.62
C ASP A 16 14.65 25.82 13.35
N THR A 17 15.83 26.45 13.32
CA THR A 17 15.97 27.91 13.21
C THR A 17 16.21 28.41 11.80
N ASP A 18 16.95 27.66 10.99
CA ASP A 18 17.28 28.04 9.60
C ASP A 18 16.78 26.97 8.65
N CYS A 19 16.33 27.34 7.45
CA CYS A 19 15.91 26.38 6.45
C CYS A 19 16.38 26.80 5.05
N GLN A 20 16.78 25.82 4.25
CA GLN A 20 16.98 26.04 2.82
C GLN A 20 15.61 26.29 2.15
N ALA A 21 15.61 26.97 1.00
CA ALA A 21 14.38 27.22 0.25
C ALA A 21 13.96 26.02 -0.61
N LEU A 22 14.94 25.28 -1.14
CA LEU A 22 14.73 24.16 -2.06
C LEU A 22 15.25 22.86 -1.44
N ASN A 23 14.60 21.75 -1.78
CA ASN A 23 15.08 20.41 -1.47
C ASN A 23 16.19 19.98 -2.44
N VAL A 24 16.84 18.85 -2.14
CA VAL A 24 17.89 18.26 -2.97
C VAL A 24 17.42 17.84 -4.38
N TYR A 25 16.11 17.76 -4.59
CA TYR A 25 15.47 17.42 -5.86
C TYR A 25 15.13 18.66 -6.71
N GLY A 26 15.30 19.87 -6.17
CA GLY A 26 15.00 21.15 -6.83
C GLY A 26 13.58 21.69 -6.59
N ASP A 27 12.76 21.00 -5.81
CA ASP A 27 11.43 21.46 -5.43
C ASP A 27 11.48 22.36 -4.19
N THR A 28 10.44 23.19 -4.00
CA THR A 28 10.30 24.02 -2.80
C THR A 28 10.10 23.18 -1.54
N ILE A 29 10.74 23.56 -0.44
CA ILE A 29 10.51 22.96 0.89
C ILE A 29 9.17 23.42 1.47
N GLU A 30 8.71 24.62 1.14
CA GLU A 30 7.35 25.07 1.49
C GLU A 30 6.34 24.16 0.80
N THR A 31 5.46 23.53 1.59
CA THR A 31 4.46 22.57 1.09
C THR A 31 3.26 23.28 0.47
N VAL A 32 3.02 24.53 0.86
CA VAL A 32 1.94 25.41 0.39
C VAL A 32 2.40 26.86 0.39
N GLN A 33 1.83 27.68 -0.49
CA GLN A 33 2.12 29.13 -0.53
C GLN A 33 1.46 29.85 0.66
N GLU A 34 1.88 31.08 0.96
CA GLU A 34 1.36 31.86 2.10
C GLU A 34 -0.14 32.15 2.01
N GLU A 35 -0.68 32.32 0.80
CA GLU A 35 -2.10 32.62 0.57
C GLU A 35 -2.98 31.38 0.33
N ASP A 36 -2.46 30.17 0.54
CA ASP A 36 -3.20 28.92 0.28
C ASP A 36 -4.23 28.65 1.39
N ASP A 37 -5.49 28.35 1.01
CA ASP A 37 -6.61 28.04 1.93
C ASP A 37 -6.32 26.87 2.90
N ARG A 38 -5.33 26.03 2.58
CA ARG A 38 -4.88 24.92 3.44
C ARG A 38 -4.03 25.38 4.61
N ARG A 39 -3.51 26.61 4.60
CA ARG A 39 -2.86 27.19 5.78
C ARG A 39 -3.90 27.45 6.87
N ASP A 40 -3.42 27.36 8.09
CA ASP A 40 -4.13 27.55 9.36
C ASP A 40 -5.37 26.65 9.50
N GLN A 41 -5.35 25.51 8.82
CA GLN A 41 -6.31 24.45 9.02
C GLN A 41 -5.85 23.56 10.17
N SER A 42 -6.80 23.23 11.05
CA SER A 42 -6.55 22.25 12.09
C SER A 42 -6.53 20.84 11.49
N LEU A 43 -5.59 20.03 11.97
CA LEU A 43 -5.56 18.59 11.71
C LEU A 43 -6.63 17.81 12.51
N ASN A 44 -7.35 18.47 13.43
CA ASN A 44 -8.35 17.88 14.31
C ASN A 44 -7.87 16.58 15.00
N ILE A 45 -6.73 16.65 15.68
CA ILE A 45 -6.03 15.47 16.22
C ILE A 45 -6.68 15.04 17.52
N ASN A 46 -7.35 13.89 17.54
CA ASN A 46 -8.09 13.36 18.69
C ASN A 46 -9.20 14.32 19.17
N ASN A 47 -9.98 14.86 18.22
CA ASN A 47 -11.03 15.87 18.47
C ASN A 47 -10.51 17.19 19.06
N ASP A 48 -9.23 17.46 18.88
CA ASP A 48 -8.61 18.71 19.28
C ASP A 48 -8.32 19.55 18.05
N SER A 49 -9.00 20.69 17.98
CA SER A 49 -8.90 21.62 16.85
C SER A 49 -7.79 22.66 17.00
N ALA A 50 -6.93 22.54 18.02
CA ALA A 50 -5.78 23.45 18.15
C ALA A 50 -4.84 23.33 16.94
N ILE A 51 -4.11 24.40 16.70
CA ILE A 51 -3.14 24.55 15.60
C ILE A 51 -1.78 24.77 16.23
N GLY A 52 -0.78 24.01 15.79
CA GLY A 52 0.58 24.15 16.28
C GLY A 52 1.22 25.50 15.92
N GLU A 53 1.97 26.06 16.85
CA GLU A 53 2.66 27.35 16.70
C GLU A 53 4.06 27.23 16.07
N ASN A 54 4.41 26.07 15.52
CA ASN A 54 5.72 25.85 14.93
C ASN A 54 5.90 26.75 13.69
N PRO A 55 6.90 27.64 13.64
CA PRO A 55 7.13 28.53 12.49
C PRO A 55 7.41 27.77 11.19
N ASN A 56 7.85 26.52 11.27
CA ASN A 56 8.12 25.66 10.13
C ASN A 56 6.96 24.69 9.82
N ARG A 57 5.77 24.86 10.41
CA ARG A 57 4.62 23.95 10.23
C ARG A 57 4.33 23.62 8.76
N TYR A 58 4.54 24.54 7.81
CA TYR A 58 4.28 24.34 6.38
C TYR A 58 5.52 24.02 5.55
N LYS A 59 6.58 23.52 6.19
CA LYS A 59 7.80 23.05 5.51
C LYS A 59 7.87 21.54 5.51
N GLN A 60 8.50 20.96 4.49
CA GLN A 60 8.72 19.54 4.39
C GLN A 60 9.68 19.07 5.50
N HIS A 61 9.16 18.23 6.40
CA HIS A 61 9.96 17.61 7.46
C HIS A 61 10.40 16.21 7.05
N GLY A 62 11.45 15.73 7.69
CA GLY A 62 12.04 14.42 7.44
C GLY A 62 12.83 13.88 8.61
N PHE A 63 13.13 12.59 8.52
CA PHE A 63 14.03 11.95 9.48
C PHE A 63 15.49 12.14 9.05
N TYR A 64 16.36 12.24 10.04
CA TYR A 64 17.79 12.15 9.85
C TYR A 64 18.31 10.88 10.53
N PHE A 65 19.09 10.05 9.85
CA PHE A 65 19.65 8.82 10.38
C PHE A 65 21.17 8.77 10.26
N ASN A 66 21.86 8.78 11.40
CA ASN A 66 23.29 8.55 11.49
C ASN A 66 23.57 7.05 11.71
N ALA A 67 23.92 6.35 10.63
CA ALA A 67 24.21 4.92 10.64
C ALA A 67 25.44 4.57 11.49
N ASP A 68 26.39 5.49 11.66
CA ASP A 68 27.60 5.25 12.44
C ASP A 68 27.32 5.08 13.95
N ASN A 69 26.22 5.67 14.43
CA ASN A 69 25.83 5.69 15.84
C ASN A 69 24.80 4.63 16.20
N CYS A 70 24.18 3.96 15.21
CA CYS A 70 23.09 3.02 15.47
C CYS A 70 23.61 1.70 16.04
N ILE A 71 23.30 1.44 17.31
CA ILE A 71 23.68 0.20 18.01
C ILE A 71 22.60 -0.90 17.95
N ALA A 72 21.55 -0.73 17.15
CA ALA A 72 20.40 -1.64 17.07
C ALA A 72 19.81 -2.05 18.44
N CYS A 73 19.58 -1.07 19.33
CA CYS A 73 18.97 -1.33 20.64
C CYS A 73 17.44 -1.47 20.61
N HIS A 74 16.80 -1.27 19.45
CA HIS A 74 15.34 -1.33 19.25
C HIS A 74 14.49 -0.38 20.11
N ALA A 75 15.10 0.54 20.88
CA ALA A 75 14.39 1.54 21.69
C ALA A 75 13.46 2.45 20.85
N CYS A 76 13.89 2.79 19.63
CA CYS A 76 13.09 3.60 18.72
C CYS A 76 11.86 2.85 18.16
N GLU A 77 11.90 1.52 18.06
CA GLU A 77 10.75 0.71 17.68
C GLU A 77 9.75 0.65 18.84
N ALA A 78 10.23 0.31 20.05
CA ALA A 78 9.42 0.21 21.25
C ALA A 78 8.69 1.53 21.53
N ALA A 79 9.41 2.65 21.55
CA ALA A 79 8.81 3.96 21.76
C ALA A 79 7.80 4.35 20.66
N CYS A 80 8.02 3.92 19.41
CA CYS A 80 7.08 4.16 18.33
C CYS A 80 5.81 3.32 18.50
N SER A 81 5.95 2.07 18.91
CA SER A 81 4.83 1.15 19.13
C SER A 81 4.00 1.56 20.35
N GLU A 82 4.63 1.89 21.47
CA GLU A 82 3.95 2.38 22.68
C GLU A 82 3.20 3.68 22.40
N LYS A 83 3.84 4.66 21.74
CA LYS A 83 3.19 5.96 21.45
C LYS A 83 1.96 5.82 20.54
N ASN A 84 1.93 4.84 19.64
CA ASN A 84 0.86 4.68 18.65
C ASN A 84 -0.08 3.50 18.96
N ASP A 85 0.06 2.87 20.12
CA ASP A 85 -0.69 1.67 20.51
C ASP A 85 -0.67 0.58 19.42
N ASN A 86 0.50 0.36 18.83
CA ASN A 86 0.64 -0.62 17.76
C ASN A 86 0.50 -2.04 18.34
N PRO A 87 -0.31 -2.92 17.73
CA PRO A 87 -0.32 -4.33 18.10
C PRO A 87 1.01 -4.99 17.71
N ALA A 88 1.34 -6.11 18.36
CA ALA A 88 2.65 -6.77 18.20
C ALA A 88 3.03 -7.14 16.75
N HIS A 89 2.04 -7.36 15.86
CA HIS A 89 2.28 -7.69 14.45
C HIS A 89 2.46 -6.47 13.54
N ILE A 90 2.37 -5.25 14.07
CA ILE A 90 2.54 -4.00 13.32
C ILE A 90 3.72 -3.22 13.89
N SER A 91 4.59 -2.74 13.00
CA SER A 91 5.78 -1.97 13.36
C SER A 91 5.95 -0.77 12.43
N PHE A 92 5.68 0.44 12.91
CA PHE A 92 5.79 1.67 12.11
C PHE A 92 7.23 2.10 11.85
N ARG A 93 8.15 1.68 12.71
CA ARG A 93 9.59 1.85 12.57
C ARG A 93 10.24 0.53 12.90
N SER A 94 11.14 0.09 12.03
CA SER A 94 11.87 -1.17 12.21
C SER A 94 13.38 -0.95 12.10
N VAL A 95 14.14 -1.75 12.83
CA VAL A 95 15.60 -1.79 12.90
C VAL A 95 16.02 -3.10 12.27
N GLY A 96 16.73 -2.98 11.15
CA GLY A 96 17.36 -4.09 10.45
C GLY A 96 18.85 -3.89 10.34
N PHE A 97 19.49 -4.71 9.52
CA PHE A 97 20.91 -4.60 9.25
C PHE A 97 21.23 -4.98 7.81
N VAL A 98 22.33 -4.42 7.32
CA VAL A 98 22.98 -4.83 6.06
C VAL A 98 24.36 -5.36 6.39
N GLU A 99 24.76 -6.41 5.70
CA GLU A 99 26.00 -7.14 5.94
C GLU A 99 26.78 -7.25 4.62
N GLY A 100 28.10 -7.25 4.71
CA GLY A 100 28.98 -7.36 3.55
C GLY A 100 30.40 -7.76 3.93
N GLY A 101 31.19 -8.12 2.93
CA GLY A 101 32.53 -8.66 3.10
C GLY A 101 32.52 -10.13 3.53
N THR A 102 33.72 -10.69 3.59
CA THR A 102 33.97 -12.08 3.98
C THR A 102 34.99 -12.10 5.11
N TYR A 103 34.93 -13.10 5.98
CA TYR A 103 35.92 -13.29 7.05
C TYR A 103 37.37 -13.22 6.50
N PRO A 104 38.29 -12.48 7.14
CA PRO A 104 38.14 -11.74 8.41
C PRO A 104 37.59 -10.31 8.28
N ALA A 105 37.32 -9.82 7.07
CA ALA A 105 36.90 -8.45 6.78
C ALA A 105 35.36 -8.30 6.68
N TYR A 106 34.61 -9.04 7.51
CA TYR A 106 33.15 -8.93 7.58
C TYR A 106 32.71 -7.63 8.24
N GLN A 107 31.62 -7.04 7.76
CA GLN A 107 31.04 -5.82 8.30
C GLN A 107 29.51 -5.88 8.35
N ARG A 108 28.95 -5.28 9.40
CA ARG A 108 27.52 -5.07 9.59
C ARG A 108 27.23 -3.60 9.86
N ILE A 109 26.16 -3.09 9.27
CA ILE A 109 25.61 -1.76 9.56
C ILE A 109 24.17 -1.95 10.02
N ASN A 110 23.82 -1.32 11.14
CA ASN A 110 22.46 -1.29 11.64
C ASN A 110 21.69 -0.12 11.01
N ILE A 111 20.45 -0.36 10.61
CA ILE A 111 19.61 0.64 9.94
C ILE A 111 18.26 0.71 10.62
N SER A 112 17.83 1.91 11.03
CA SER A 112 16.46 2.17 11.48
C SER A 112 15.67 2.86 10.38
N MET A 113 14.59 2.22 9.93
CA MET A 113 13.73 2.73 8.87
C MET A 113 12.29 2.92 9.36
N ALA A 114 11.62 3.93 8.83
CA ALA A 114 10.20 4.18 8.99
C ALA A 114 9.63 4.71 7.66
N CYS A 115 8.39 5.21 7.65
CA CYS A 115 7.87 5.96 6.50
C CYS A 115 8.72 7.21 6.25
N ASN A 116 9.15 7.42 5.01
CA ASN A 116 9.95 8.58 4.61
C ASN A 116 9.09 9.81 4.25
N HIS A 117 7.76 9.74 4.36
CA HIS A 117 6.83 10.85 4.03
C HIS A 117 7.23 11.63 2.78
N CYS A 118 7.42 10.88 1.70
CA CYS A 118 8.10 11.32 0.48
C CYS A 118 7.40 12.48 -0.23
N ASP A 119 8.15 13.21 -1.05
CA ASP A 119 7.61 14.33 -1.81
C ASP A 119 6.64 13.88 -2.90
N ASP A 120 6.97 12.77 -3.57
CA ASP A 120 6.09 12.10 -4.51
C ASP A 120 5.63 10.72 -3.96
N PRO A 121 4.61 10.68 -3.09
CA PRO A 121 4.20 9.45 -2.42
C PRO A 121 3.48 8.49 -3.38
N VAL A 122 4.19 7.45 -3.83
CA VAL A 122 3.62 6.35 -4.62
C VAL A 122 2.47 5.62 -3.92
N CYS A 123 2.43 5.60 -2.59
CA CYS A 123 1.31 5.03 -1.83
C CYS A 123 0.00 5.81 -2.03
N LEU A 124 0.07 7.12 -2.24
CA LEU A 124 -1.08 7.97 -2.55
C LEU A 124 -1.59 7.68 -3.96
N LYS A 125 -0.68 7.62 -4.94
CA LYS A 125 -1.01 7.26 -6.33
C LYS A 125 -1.58 5.84 -6.44
N GLY A 126 -1.02 4.90 -5.69
CA GLY A 126 -1.45 3.50 -5.71
C GLY A 126 -2.81 3.26 -5.05
N CYS A 127 -3.23 4.10 -4.10
CA CYS A 127 -4.45 3.87 -3.34
C CYS A 127 -5.72 4.12 -4.18
N PRO A 128 -6.57 3.10 -4.41
CA PRO A 128 -7.75 3.26 -5.26
C PRO A 128 -8.88 4.04 -4.56
N THR A 129 -8.88 4.11 -3.22
CA THR A 129 -9.92 4.79 -2.44
C THR A 129 -9.58 6.23 -2.07
N ARG A 130 -8.38 6.71 -2.41
CA ARG A 130 -7.84 7.99 -1.92
C ARG A 130 -7.76 8.07 -0.39
N ALA A 131 -7.43 6.96 0.27
CA ALA A 131 -7.25 6.94 1.73
C ALA A 131 -5.92 7.58 2.20
N TYR A 132 -5.12 8.15 1.30
CA TYR A 132 -3.88 8.84 1.66
C TYR A 132 -3.95 10.31 1.27
N THR A 133 -3.45 11.15 2.17
CA THR A 133 -3.34 12.60 1.96
C THR A 133 -1.94 13.02 2.35
N LYS A 134 -1.26 13.80 1.50
CA LYS A 134 -0.08 14.56 1.90
C LYS A 134 -0.58 15.89 2.46
N PHE A 135 -0.46 16.06 3.77
CA PHE A 135 -0.85 17.28 4.46
C PHE A 135 0.14 18.41 4.19
N ALA A 136 -0.34 19.64 4.23
CA ALA A 136 0.52 20.83 4.14
C ALA A 136 1.44 20.88 5.37
N GLU A 137 0.88 20.50 6.51
CA GLU A 137 1.56 20.39 7.79
C GLU A 137 2.66 19.34 7.74
N TYR A 138 3.90 19.81 7.95
CA TYR A 138 5.14 19.03 8.01
C TYR A 138 5.42 18.19 6.75
N GLY A 139 4.62 18.34 5.68
CA GLY A 139 4.62 17.43 4.54
C GLY A 139 4.22 16.00 4.91
N ALA A 140 3.42 15.82 5.96
CA ALA A 140 3.08 14.51 6.49
C ALA A 140 2.12 13.77 5.53
N VAL A 141 2.60 12.68 4.92
CA VAL A 141 1.72 11.71 4.26
C VAL A 141 0.99 10.90 5.32
N LEU A 142 -0.33 11.01 5.46
CA LEU A 142 -1.13 10.26 6.42
C LEU A 142 -2.15 9.35 5.72
N GLN A 143 -2.60 8.34 6.43
CA GLN A 143 -3.58 7.37 5.96
C GLN A 143 -4.86 7.48 6.80
N ASP A 144 -6.00 7.54 6.12
CA ASP A 144 -7.33 7.60 6.73
C ASP A 144 -7.90 6.18 6.89
N PRO A 145 -8.07 5.68 8.14
CA PRO A 145 -8.59 4.34 8.42
C PRO A 145 -10.08 4.19 8.08
N ASP A 146 -10.84 5.28 8.08
CA ASP A 146 -12.26 5.30 7.78
C ASP A 146 -12.53 5.24 6.29
N ILE A 147 -11.63 5.76 5.46
CA ILE A 147 -11.71 5.60 4.00
C ILE A 147 -11.18 4.23 3.57
N CYS A 148 -10.12 3.75 4.22
CA CYS A 148 -9.44 2.51 3.89
C CYS A 148 -10.33 1.26 4.02
N PHE A 149 -10.08 0.33 3.11
CA PHE A 149 -10.78 -0.94 2.96
C PHE A 149 -9.82 -2.14 2.88
N GLY A 150 -8.53 -1.91 3.15
CA GLY A 150 -7.54 -2.97 3.33
C GLY A 150 -7.18 -3.74 2.06
N CYS A 151 -7.08 -3.08 0.90
CA CYS A 151 -6.64 -3.75 -0.34
C CYS A 151 -5.15 -4.14 -0.36
N GLY A 152 -4.33 -3.59 0.53
CA GLY A 152 -2.90 -3.90 0.62
C GLY A 152 -2.03 -3.35 -0.52
N TYR A 153 -2.59 -2.77 -1.59
CA TYR A 153 -1.80 -2.33 -2.75
C TYR A 153 -0.71 -1.29 -2.40
N CYS A 154 -0.96 -0.43 -1.41
CA CYS A 154 0.03 0.52 -0.90
C CYS A 154 1.25 -0.15 -0.24
N THR A 155 1.11 -1.38 0.29
CA THR A 155 2.24 -2.14 0.84
C THR A 155 3.12 -2.70 -0.28
N TRP A 156 2.55 -2.96 -1.46
CA TRP A 156 3.27 -3.47 -2.64
C TRP A 156 4.03 -2.38 -3.38
N VAL A 157 3.45 -1.18 -3.52
CA VAL A 157 4.08 -0.08 -4.28
C VAL A 157 5.09 0.73 -3.48
N CYS A 158 5.08 0.63 -2.14
CA CYS A 158 6.03 1.39 -1.32
C CYS A 158 7.40 0.69 -1.33
N PRO A 159 8.45 1.30 -1.89
CA PRO A 159 9.77 0.65 -1.97
C PRO A 159 10.43 0.48 -0.61
N TYR A 160 9.92 1.17 0.42
CA TYR A 160 10.44 1.14 1.80
C TYR A 160 9.66 0.19 2.71
N ASN A 161 8.63 -0.49 2.20
CA ASN A 161 7.76 -1.39 2.98
C ASN A 161 7.15 -0.72 4.24
N ALA A 162 6.85 0.59 4.16
CA ALA A 162 6.38 1.37 5.31
C ALA A 162 4.88 1.16 5.65
N PRO A 163 3.96 1.03 4.66
CA PRO A 163 2.59 0.62 4.93
C PRO A 163 2.49 -0.86 5.25
N GLN A 164 1.75 -1.22 6.30
CA GLN A 164 1.52 -2.59 6.73
C GLN A 164 0.03 -2.87 6.84
N LEU A 165 -0.41 -3.98 6.25
CA LEU A 165 -1.80 -4.44 6.36
C LEU A 165 -1.99 -5.07 7.75
N ASP A 166 -2.92 -4.53 8.53
CA ASP A 166 -3.40 -5.16 9.75
C ASP A 166 -4.50 -6.17 9.39
N PRO A 167 -4.22 -7.49 9.47
CA PRO A 167 -5.20 -8.52 9.12
C PRO A 167 -6.36 -8.58 10.13
N VAL A 168 -6.19 -8.06 11.34
CA VAL A 168 -7.21 -8.06 12.39
C VAL A 168 -8.19 -6.92 12.14
N LYS A 169 -7.68 -5.69 11.89
CA LYS A 169 -8.53 -4.51 11.63
C LYS A 169 -9.02 -4.43 10.18
N GLY A 170 -8.45 -5.19 9.27
CA GLY A 170 -8.80 -5.16 7.84
C GLY A 170 -8.45 -3.82 7.18
N GLN A 171 -7.39 -3.15 7.63
CA GLN A 171 -6.94 -1.87 7.10
C GLN A 171 -5.42 -1.77 7.11
N VAL A 172 -4.88 -0.94 6.22
CA VAL A 172 -3.45 -0.64 6.22
C VAL A 172 -3.17 0.48 7.21
N SER A 173 -2.07 0.38 7.95
CA SER A 173 -1.55 1.41 8.84
C SER A 173 -0.08 1.69 8.53
N LYS A 174 0.43 2.85 8.98
CA LYS A 174 1.84 3.23 8.84
C LYS A 174 2.20 4.34 9.81
N CYS A 175 3.50 4.63 9.93
CA CYS A 175 4.01 5.82 10.62
C CYS A 175 3.24 7.09 10.21
N ASN A 176 2.79 7.83 11.22
CA ASN A 176 2.04 9.08 11.12
C ASN A 176 2.93 10.31 11.40
N MET A 177 4.26 10.17 11.30
CA MET A 177 5.24 11.21 11.65
C MET A 177 5.15 11.74 13.10
N CYS A 178 4.34 11.13 13.97
CA CYS A 178 3.95 11.70 15.26
C CYS A 178 3.44 13.16 15.15
N VAL A 179 2.60 13.45 14.15
CA VAL A 179 2.05 14.82 13.93
C VAL A 179 1.42 15.44 15.18
N ASP A 180 0.83 14.61 16.04
CA ASP A 180 0.29 15.01 17.35
C ASP A 180 1.33 15.58 18.31
N ARG A 181 2.57 15.09 18.23
CA ARG A 181 3.72 15.63 18.97
C ARG A 181 4.32 16.84 18.28
N LEU A 182 4.36 16.84 16.94
CA LEU A 182 4.90 17.97 16.17
C LEU A 182 4.09 19.26 16.42
N GLU A 183 2.76 19.16 16.49
CA GLU A 183 1.87 20.29 16.76
C GLU A 183 2.13 20.97 18.12
N VAL A 184 2.71 20.26 19.09
CA VAL A 184 3.09 20.83 20.41
C VAL A 184 4.59 21.12 20.54
N GLY A 185 5.30 21.16 19.40
CA GLY A 185 6.73 21.46 19.33
C GLY A 185 7.62 20.35 19.88
N LEU A 186 7.18 19.10 19.84
CA LEU A 186 7.97 17.93 20.24
C LEU A 186 8.39 17.11 19.03
N LYS A 187 9.62 16.57 19.06
CA LYS A 187 10.11 15.59 18.09
C LYS A 187 9.33 14.26 18.19
N PRO A 188 9.32 13.44 17.12
CA PRO A 188 8.71 12.11 17.14
C PRO A 188 9.26 11.23 18.27
N ALA A 189 8.42 10.38 18.86
CA ALA A 189 8.79 9.56 20.02
C ALA A 189 10.03 8.67 19.77
N CYS A 190 10.13 8.11 18.56
CA CYS A 190 11.28 7.29 18.15
C CYS A 190 12.62 8.05 18.13
N VAL A 191 12.59 9.36 17.91
CA VAL A 191 13.78 10.24 17.91
C VAL A 191 14.15 10.55 19.35
N SER A 192 13.19 10.98 20.17
CA SER A 192 13.41 11.26 21.60
C SER A 192 13.89 10.04 22.39
N ALA A 193 13.57 8.83 21.96
CA ALA A 193 14.01 7.59 22.60
C ALA A 193 15.37 7.05 22.11
N CYS A 194 16.01 7.71 21.13
CA CYS A 194 17.21 7.17 20.49
C CYS A 194 18.46 7.31 21.39
N LEU A 195 18.80 6.24 22.11
CA LEU A 195 19.95 6.20 23.02
C LEU A 195 21.30 6.51 22.36
N GLY A 196 21.48 6.07 21.11
CA GLY A 196 22.72 6.30 20.37
C GLY A 196 22.81 7.68 19.74
N ASN A 197 21.79 8.53 19.87
CA ASN A 197 21.65 9.76 19.09
C ASN A 197 21.88 9.48 17.58
N ALA A 198 21.31 8.37 17.09
CA ALA A 198 21.38 7.95 15.70
C ALA A 198 20.21 8.48 14.87
N LEU A 199 19.14 8.95 15.51
CA LEU A 199 17.96 9.51 14.88
C LEU A 199 17.83 10.98 15.27
N ASP A 200 17.49 11.81 14.29
CA ASP A 200 17.01 13.17 14.49
C ASP A 200 15.82 13.46 13.56
N PHE A 201 15.18 14.61 13.75
CA PHE A 201 14.02 15.04 12.98
C PHE A 201 13.89 16.56 12.97
N GLY A 202 13.52 17.08 11.80
CA GLY A 202 13.31 18.50 11.55
C GLY A 202 12.97 18.75 10.08
N VAL A 203 13.11 20.00 9.63
CA VAL A 203 13.05 20.35 8.21
C VAL A 203 14.11 19.55 7.43
N VAL A 204 13.70 18.89 6.34
CA VAL A 204 14.45 17.76 5.75
C VAL A 204 15.87 18.09 5.28
N GLU A 205 16.14 19.32 4.83
CA GLU A 205 17.48 19.73 4.37
C GLU A 205 18.36 20.35 5.45
N ASN A 206 17.86 20.44 6.68
CA ASN A 206 18.67 20.88 7.80
C ASN A 206 19.55 19.73 8.25
N ILE A 207 20.86 19.98 8.30
CA ILE A 207 21.82 19.06 8.90
C ILE A 207 21.76 19.29 10.41
N PRO A 208 21.37 18.28 11.22
CA PRO A 208 21.30 18.46 12.66
C PRO A 208 22.66 18.78 13.28
N GLU A 209 22.66 19.38 14.47
CA GLU A 209 23.90 19.68 15.19
C GLU A 209 24.79 18.45 15.35
N ASN A 210 26.11 18.64 15.26
CA ASN A 210 27.11 17.56 15.36
C ASN A 210 26.95 16.48 14.27
N ARG A 211 26.45 16.87 13.09
CA ARG A 211 26.40 16.05 11.87
C ARG A 211 27.11 16.77 10.72
N THR A 212 27.55 16.01 9.73
CA THR A 212 28.42 16.51 8.64
C THR A 212 27.95 16.10 7.25
N GLN A 213 27.05 15.12 7.15
CA GLN A 213 26.55 14.58 5.88
C GLN A 213 25.03 14.67 5.82
N ALA A 214 24.46 14.70 4.62
CA ALA A 214 23.02 14.55 4.40
C ALA A 214 22.79 13.75 3.12
N LYS A 215 23.32 12.52 3.08
CA LYS A 215 23.16 11.62 1.93
C LYS A 215 21.68 11.26 1.79
N THR A 216 21.21 11.10 0.56
CA THR A 216 19.84 10.65 0.27
C THR A 216 19.70 9.11 0.29
N GLU A 217 20.83 8.40 0.26
CA GLU A 217 20.89 6.94 0.19
C GLU A 217 22.05 6.35 1.03
N ILE A 218 21.89 5.08 1.38
CA ILE A 218 22.87 4.20 2.03
C ILE A 218 22.81 2.82 1.37
N PRO A 219 23.78 1.91 1.58
CA PRO A 219 23.75 0.60 0.94
C PRO A 219 22.44 -0.18 1.20
N GLY A 220 21.86 -0.72 0.13
CA GLY A 220 20.58 -1.43 0.18
C GLY A 220 19.33 -0.54 0.22
N PHE A 221 19.49 0.79 0.26
CA PHE A 221 18.37 1.72 0.17
C PHE A 221 17.80 1.75 -1.27
N PRO A 222 16.47 1.76 -1.46
CA PRO A 222 15.88 1.90 -2.79
C PRO A 222 16.29 3.20 -3.46
N ARG A 223 16.21 3.23 -4.81
CA ARG A 223 16.50 4.45 -5.56
C ARG A 223 15.55 5.57 -5.15
N THR A 224 16.10 6.77 -5.02
CA THR A 224 15.40 7.96 -4.49
C THR A 224 14.59 8.70 -5.57
N ASP A 225 14.89 8.48 -6.84
CA ASP A 225 14.24 9.10 -8.01
C ASP A 225 12.76 8.74 -8.17
N ILE A 226 12.32 7.64 -7.56
CA ILE A 226 10.93 7.15 -7.70
C ILE A 226 9.97 7.95 -6.82
N THR A 227 10.39 8.32 -5.61
CA THR A 227 9.48 8.90 -4.61
C THR A 227 9.96 10.20 -3.99
N HIS A 228 11.23 10.59 -4.20
CA HIS A 228 11.87 11.71 -3.52
C HIS A 228 11.71 11.61 -1.98
N PRO A 229 12.33 10.61 -1.33
CA PRO A 229 12.14 10.36 0.09
C PRO A 229 12.70 11.48 0.99
N ASN A 230 11.97 11.78 2.07
CA ASN A 230 12.36 12.76 3.09
C ASN A 230 13.04 12.08 4.28
N ILE A 231 14.15 11.41 3.98
CA ILE A 231 15.12 10.93 4.96
C ILE A 231 16.53 11.32 4.50
N ARG A 232 17.38 11.71 5.45
CA ARG A 232 18.80 12.00 5.21
C ARG A 232 19.66 11.08 6.04
N PHE A 233 20.85 10.77 5.52
CA PHE A 233 21.75 9.79 6.11
C PHE A 233 23.14 10.37 6.36
N GLN A 234 23.75 9.93 7.45
CA GLN A 234 25.19 9.99 7.65
C GLN A 234 25.77 8.59 7.81
N GLN A 235 26.86 8.37 7.07
CA GLN A 235 27.63 7.14 7.10
C GLN A 235 29.05 7.50 6.68
N THR A 236 29.89 7.79 7.67
CA THR A 236 31.29 8.20 7.52
C THR A 236 32.23 7.01 7.53
N ARG A 237 31.84 5.91 8.20
CA ARG A 237 32.62 4.68 8.21
C ARG A 237 32.66 4.04 6.82
N THR A 238 33.86 3.71 6.35
CA THR A 238 34.04 2.95 5.11
C THR A 238 33.34 1.61 5.21
N THR A 239 32.64 1.24 4.15
CA THR A 239 31.90 -0.03 4.07
C THR A 239 32.46 -0.92 2.98
N GLN A 240 32.21 -2.22 3.10
CA GLN A 240 32.47 -3.16 2.02
C GLN A 240 31.66 -2.80 0.78
N ARG A 241 32.12 -3.25 -0.40
CA ARG A 241 31.43 -2.97 -1.68
C ARG A 241 30.10 -3.74 -1.77
N ASP A 242 30.03 -4.91 -1.15
CA ASP A 242 28.97 -5.91 -1.24
C ASP A 242 28.04 -5.90 -0.01
N MET A 243 27.71 -4.72 0.51
CA MET A 243 26.71 -4.61 1.58
C MET A 243 25.32 -4.94 1.06
N ASN A 244 24.71 -6.00 1.58
CA ASN A 244 23.40 -6.49 1.19
C ASN A 244 22.47 -6.63 2.40
N ARG A 245 21.17 -6.51 2.15
CA ARG A 245 20.15 -6.80 3.17
C ARG A 245 20.10 -8.30 3.42
N VAL A 246 20.16 -8.68 4.69
CA VAL A 246 20.14 -10.08 5.14
C VAL A 246 18.73 -10.66 5.19
N ASP A 247 17.70 -9.82 5.33
CA ASP A 247 16.29 -10.20 5.36
C ASP A 247 15.66 -10.44 3.96
N GLN A 248 16.32 -11.17 3.06
CA GLN A 248 15.69 -11.52 1.77
C GLN A 248 14.44 -12.43 1.92
N ASN A 249 14.05 -12.77 3.16
CA ASN A 249 12.81 -13.44 3.50
C ASN A 249 12.01 -12.57 4.50
N PRO A 250 10.90 -11.94 4.10
CA PRO A 250 10.01 -11.28 5.06
C PRO A 250 9.54 -12.31 6.10
N VAL A 251 9.60 -11.95 7.38
CA VAL A 251 8.95 -12.72 8.46
C VAL A 251 7.45 -12.63 8.20
N LYS A 252 6.81 -13.78 8.01
CA LYS A 252 5.36 -13.87 7.82
C LYS A 252 4.70 -14.29 9.12
N TYR A 253 3.51 -13.75 9.36
CA TYR A 253 2.68 -14.16 10.49
C TYR A 253 1.74 -15.26 10.04
N HIS A 254 1.90 -16.45 10.61
CA HIS A 254 0.98 -17.56 10.39
C HIS A 254 0.02 -17.65 11.56
N ARG A 255 -1.28 -17.72 11.29
CA ARG A 255 -2.29 -18.01 12.30
C ARG A 255 -2.13 -19.47 12.73
N ASP A 256 -1.95 -19.70 14.02
CA ASP A 256 -1.99 -21.02 14.62
C ASP A 256 -3.44 -21.51 14.59
N GLU A 257 -3.68 -22.57 13.82
CA GLU A 257 -5.01 -23.17 13.64
C GLU A 257 -5.63 -23.64 14.96
N SER A 258 -4.79 -23.88 15.98
CA SER A 258 -5.24 -24.38 17.27
C SER A 258 -5.51 -23.28 18.31
N SER A 259 -4.93 -22.08 18.16
CA SER A 259 -4.93 -21.08 19.24
C SER A 259 -5.35 -19.67 18.84
N GLU A 260 -5.82 -19.47 17.59
CA GLU A 260 -6.13 -18.15 16.98
C GLU A 260 -4.98 -17.12 17.00
N ASN A 261 -3.84 -17.45 17.60
CA ASN A 261 -2.69 -16.58 17.75
C ASN A 261 -1.82 -16.56 16.48
N PHE A 262 -1.18 -15.43 16.20
CA PHE A 262 -0.24 -15.31 15.10
C PHE A 262 1.19 -15.60 15.56
N LYS A 263 1.89 -16.50 14.87
CA LYS A 263 3.30 -16.82 15.11
C LYS A 263 4.18 -16.22 14.01
N PRO A 264 5.26 -15.49 14.36
CA PRO A 264 6.23 -15.03 13.37
C PRO A 264 7.06 -16.22 12.88
N VAL A 265 7.02 -16.50 11.59
CA VAL A 265 7.74 -17.61 10.95
C VAL A 265 8.54 -17.08 9.76
N VAL A 266 9.79 -17.54 9.64
CA VAL A 266 10.59 -17.36 8.43
C VAL A 266 10.30 -18.55 7.51
N ASP A 267 9.56 -18.32 6.43
CA ASP A 267 9.28 -19.36 5.42
C ASP A 267 10.60 -19.90 4.85
N ALA A 268 10.94 -21.15 5.16
CA ALA A 268 12.09 -21.82 4.55
C ALA A 268 11.86 -21.96 3.03
N LYS A 269 12.69 -21.32 2.21
CA LYS A 269 12.59 -21.34 0.73
C LYS A 269 12.90 -22.72 0.13
N GLN A 270 13.52 -23.64 0.86
CA GLN A 270 13.92 -24.97 0.37
C GLN A 270 13.41 -26.08 1.29
N GLY A 271 12.94 -27.17 0.68
CA GLY A 271 12.64 -28.43 1.38
C GLY A 271 11.16 -28.83 1.49
N VAL A 272 10.21 -27.95 1.16
CA VAL A 272 8.78 -28.30 1.18
C VAL A 272 8.33 -28.68 -0.22
N LYS A 273 8.00 -29.96 -0.45
CA LYS A 273 7.20 -30.37 -1.63
C LYS A 273 5.89 -29.59 -1.58
N ARG A 274 5.75 -28.59 -2.47
CA ARG A 274 4.51 -27.82 -2.60
C ARG A 274 3.54 -28.64 -3.44
N GLU A 275 2.58 -29.26 -2.78
CA GLU A 275 1.44 -29.87 -3.45
C GLU A 275 0.34 -28.82 -3.67
N TRP A 276 -0.29 -28.86 -4.84
CA TRP A 276 -1.44 -28.03 -5.15
C TRP A 276 -2.62 -28.50 -4.29
N ASN A 277 -3.02 -27.69 -3.31
CA ASN A 277 -4.18 -27.97 -2.48
C ASN A 277 -5.25 -26.88 -2.69
N TRP A 278 -6.47 -27.30 -3.03
CA TRP A 278 -7.65 -26.46 -3.18
C TRP A 278 -7.92 -25.60 -1.93
N ALA A 279 -7.70 -26.12 -0.72
CA ALA A 279 -7.85 -25.36 0.52
C ALA A 279 -6.87 -24.18 0.58
N LYS A 280 -5.63 -24.36 0.11
CA LYS A 280 -4.64 -23.30 0.05
C LYS A 280 -5.03 -22.28 -1.02
N LEU A 281 -5.35 -22.74 -2.24
CA LEU A 281 -5.80 -21.91 -3.36
C LEU A 281 -7.05 -21.07 -3.02
N LEU A 282 -7.94 -21.59 -2.19
CA LEU A 282 -9.17 -20.90 -1.81
C LEU A 282 -9.06 -20.09 -0.51
N GLY A 283 -8.03 -20.32 0.32
CA GLY A 283 -7.92 -19.74 1.67
C GLY A 283 -6.97 -18.54 1.83
N SER A 284 -6.00 -18.32 0.93
CA SER A 284 -5.02 -17.23 1.10
C SER A 284 -5.37 -15.94 0.36
N HIS A 285 -4.93 -14.80 0.90
CA HIS A 285 -5.09 -13.45 0.30
C HIS A 285 -4.41 -13.35 -1.08
N GLU A 286 -3.24 -13.98 -1.23
CA GLU A 286 -2.52 -14.03 -2.52
C GLU A 286 -3.25 -14.91 -3.54
N ASN A 287 -3.85 -16.02 -3.11
CA ASN A 287 -4.51 -16.93 -4.02
C ASN A 287 -5.86 -16.40 -4.55
N ALA A 288 -6.47 -15.44 -3.85
CA ALA A 288 -7.61 -14.70 -4.38
C ALA A 288 -7.25 -13.91 -5.66
N HIS A 289 -6.06 -13.30 -5.70
CA HIS A 289 -5.58 -12.60 -6.89
C HIS A 289 -5.32 -13.58 -8.04
N ILE A 290 -4.71 -14.73 -7.76
CA ILE A 290 -4.48 -15.79 -8.75
C ILE A 290 -5.81 -16.28 -9.33
N ALA A 291 -6.79 -16.60 -8.47
CA ALA A 291 -8.11 -17.05 -8.90
C ALA A 291 -8.81 -16.01 -9.77
N PHE A 292 -8.75 -14.74 -9.39
CA PHE A 292 -9.27 -13.64 -10.19
C PHE A 292 -8.56 -13.53 -11.55
N THR A 293 -7.23 -13.48 -11.57
CA THR A 293 -6.45 -13.31 -12.81
C THR A 293 -6.70 -14.44 -13.79
N LEU A 294 -6.67 -15.70 -13.34
CA LEU A 294 -6.93 -16.86 -14.20
C LEU A 294 -8.36 -16.86 -14.74
N SER A 295 -9.35 -16.55 -13.89
CA SER A 295 -10.76 -16.47 -14.30
C SER A 295 -10.97 -15.36 -15.33
N ALA A 296 -10.47 -14.16 -15.04
CA ALA A 296 -10.61 -13.00 -15.92
C ALA A 296 -9.92 -13.22 -17.28
N GLN A 297 -8.68 -13.69 -17.30
CA GLN A 297 -7.95 -13.96 -18.54
C GLN A 297 -8.62 -15.06 -19.38
N THR A 298 -9.07 -16.15 -18.74
CA THR A 298 -9.78 -17.24 -19.43
C THR A 298 -11.09 -16.74 -20.05
N VAL A 299 -11.89 -15.98 -19.29
CA VAL A 299 -13.16 -15.45 -19.77
C VAL A 299 -12.96 -14.40 -20.87
N MET A 300 -11.99 -13.50 -20.72
CA MET A 300 -11.66 -12.52 -21.75
C MET A 300 -11.19 -13.19 -23.05
N ALA A 301 -10.32 -14.20 -22.97
CA ALA A 301 -9.87 -14.96 -24.13
C ALA A 301 -11.03 -15.71 -24.80
N ALA A 302 -11.87 -16.40 -24.02
CA ALA A 302 -13.02 -17.13 -24.54
C ALA A 302 -14.04 -16.18 -25.20
N PHE A 303 -14.27 -15.01 -24.62
CA PHE A 303 -15.15 -14.00 -25.19
C PHE A 303 -14.57 -13.38 -26.48
N LEU A 304 -13.26 -13.12 -26.54
CA LEU A 304 -12.60 -12.67 -27.78
C LEU A 304 -12.68 -13.72 -28.89
N ILE A 305 -12.48 -15.00 -28.56
CA ILE A 305 -12.68 -16.10 -29.50
C ILE A 305 -14.13 -16.11 -29.97
N LEU A 306 -15.10 -15.98 -29.06
CA LEU A 306 -16.51 -15.93 -29.41
C LEU A 306 -16.81 -14.76 -30.37
N LEU A 307 -16.26 -13.57 -30.14
CA LEU A 307 -16.43 -12.44 -31.05
C LEU A 307 -15.83 -12.68 -32.44
N SER A 308 -14.88 -13.60 -32.60
CA SER A 308 -14.23 -13.90 -33.89
C SER A 308 -15.08 -14.73 -34.87
N GLY A 309 -16.33 -15.06 -34.52
CA GLY A 309 -17.25 -15.85 -35.35
C GLY A 309 -17.51 -15.27 -36.75
N TYR A 310 -17.32 -13.97 -36.96
CA TYR A 310 -17.43 -13.36 -38.29
C TYR A 310 -16.27 -13.73 -39.23
N VAL A 311 -15.15 -14.21 -38.70
CA VAL A 311 -13.95 -14.61 -39.47
C VAL A 311 -13.77 -16.13 -39.50
N PHE A 312 -14.08 -16.82 -38.39
CA PHE A 312 -13.78 -18.23 -38.22
C PHE A 312 -15.05 -19.08 -38.21
N ALA A 313 -15.26 -19.86 -39.28
CA ALA A 313 -16.44 -20.72 -39.45
C ALA A 313 -16.74 -21.68 -38.27
N PRO A 314 -15.75 -22.34 -37.61
CA PRO A 314 -16.04 -23.19 -36.45
C PRO A 314 -16.65 -22.42 -35.27
N VAL A 315 -16.26 -21.16 -35.09
CA VAL A 315 -16.80 -20.29 -34.04
C VAL A 315 -18.21 -19.83 -34.41
N ALA A 316 -18.47 -19.52 -35.67
CA ALA A 316 -19.82 -19.22 -36.16
C ALA A 316 -20.78 -20.40 -35.91
N SER A 317 -20.33 -21.64 -36.16
CA SER A 317 -21.11 -22.84 -35.85
C SER A 317 -21.38 -23.00 -34.36
N PHE A 318 -20.42 -22.65 -33.50
CA PHE A 318 -20.63 -22.63 -32.05
C PHE A 318 -21.67 -21.58 -31.62
N GLN A 319 -21.63 -20.36 -32.20
CA GLN A 319 -22.59 -19.30 -31.93
C GLN A 319 -24.01 -19.67 -32.37
N ALA A 320 -24.18 -20.38 -33.47
CA ALA A 320 -25.49 -20.87 -33.91
C ALA A 320 -25.97 -22.12 -33.14
N GLY A 321 -25.09 -22.74 -32.35
CA GLY A 321 -25.36 -24.00 -31.66
C GLY A 321 -26.02 -23.82 -30.29
N SER A 322 -26.67 -24.90 -29.82
CA SER A 322 -27.26 -24.97 -28.48
C SER A 322 -26.24 -24.85 -27.33
N ALA A 323 -24.95 -25.03 -27.63
CA ALA A 323 -23.85 -24.89 -26.67
C ALA A 323 -23.48 -23.42 -26.36
N MET A 324 -23.95 -22.44 -27.14
CA MET A 324 -23.63 -21.02 -26.95
C MET A 324 -24.08 -20.52 -25.57
N LEU A 325 -25.34 -20.74 -25.20
CA LEU A 325 -25.91 -20.23 -23.96
C LEU A 325 -25.28 -20.88 -22.70
N PRO A 326 -25.09 -22.22 -22.65
CA PRO A 326 -24.28 -22.84 -21.60
C PRO A 326 -22.84 -22.30 -21.54
N GLY A 327 -22.21 -22.03 -22.69
CA GLY A 327 -20.87 -21.45 -22.75
C GLY A 327 -20.81 -20.05 -22.13
N LEU A 328 -21.78 -19.18 -22.44
CA LEU A 328 -21.88 -17.84 -21.83
C LEU A 328 -22.18 -17.91 -20.34
N LEU A 329 -23.03 -18.85 -19.91
CA LEU A 329 -23.30 -19.08 -18.49
C LEU A 329 -22.02 -19.49 -17.73
N VAL A 330 -21.23 -20.40 -18.30
CA VAL A 330 -19.92 -20.80 -17.72
C VAL A 330 -18.98 -19.59 -17.61
N MET A 331 -18.92 -18.75 -18.64
CA MET A 331 -18.11 -17.51 -18.60
C MET A 331 -18.55 -16.56 -17.49
N VAL A 332 -19.87 -16.34 -17.36
CA VAL A 332 -20.44 -15.47 -16.31
C VAL A 332 -20.18 -16.03 -14.92
N VAL A 333 -20.38 -17.33 -14.70
CA VAL A 333 -20.13 -17.98 -13.41
C VAL A 333 -18.65 -17.92 -13.05
N LEU A 334 -17.76 -18.21 -13.99
CA LEU A 334 -16.31 -18.18 -13.77
C LEU A 334 -15.84 -16.75 -13.43
N MET A 335 -16.31 -15.74 -14.17
CA MET A 335 -15.97 -14.35 -13.91
C MET A 335 -16.55 -13.86 -12.58
N SER A 336 -17.80 -14.24 -12.26
CA SER A 336 -18.42 -13.95 -10.97
C SER A 336 -17.62 -14.52 -9.80
N PHE A 337 -17.15 -15.77 -9.93
CA PHE A 337 -16.29 -16.40 -8.93
C PHE A 337 -14.97 -15.64 -8.77
N GLY A 338 -14.30 -15.27 -9.87
CA GLY A 338 -13.09 -14.47 -9.83
C GLY A 338 -13.29 -13.13 -9.14
N LEU A 339 -14.34 -12.39 -9.50
CA LEU A 339 -14.70 -11.11 -8.88
C LEU A 339 -15.09 -11.26 -7.41
N PHE A 340 -15.82 -12.32 -7.05
CA PHE A 340 -16.17 -12.62 -5.66
C PHE A 340 -14.90 -12.85 -4.83
N LYS A 341 -13.97 -13.68 -5.30
CA LYS A 341 -12.68 -13.90 -4.64
C LYS A 341 -11.87 -12.62 -4.53
N LEU A 342 -11.84 -11.80 -5.59
CA LEU A 342 -11.19 -10.49 -5.56
C LEU A 342 -11.81 -9.57 -4.50
N ASN A 343 -13.13 -9.57 -4.28
CA ASN A 343 -13.71 -8.70 -3.25
C ASN A 343 -13.52 -9.26 -1.84
N MET A 344 -13.54 -10.59 -1.67
CA MET A 344 -13.44 -11.22 -0.35
C MET A 344 -12.03 -11.21 0.24
N HIS A 345 -10.98 -10.89 -0.53
CA HIS A 345 -9.64 -10.72 0.05
C HIS A 345 -9.46 -9.37 0.76
N LEU A 346 -10.29 -8.39 0.44
CA LEU A 346 -10.19 -7.04 0.99
C LEU A 346 -10.41 -7.07 2.51
N GLY A 347 -9.67 -6.25 3.24
CA GLY A 347 -9.87 -6.16 4.69
C GLY A 347 -11.29 -5.69 5.11
N LYS A 348 -11.96 -4.88 4.29
CA LYS A 348 -13.38 -4.48 4.48
C LYS A 348 -14.16 -4.68 3.16
N PRO A 349 -14.61 -5.90 2.84
CA PRO A 349 -15.21 -6.22 1.54
C PRO A 349 -16.43 -5.37 1.19
N HIS A 350 -17.25 -5.01 2.19
CA HIS A 350 -18.44 -4.15 2.00
C HIS A 350 -18.11 -2.73 1.49
N ARG A 351 -16.83 -2.31 1.50
CA ARG A 351 -16.37 -1.01 1.01
C ARG A 351 -15.73 -1.08 -0.39
N PHE A 352 -15.85 -2.20 -1.10
CA PHE A 352 -15.18 -2.40 -2.40
C PHE A 352 -15.49 -1.32 -3.44
N TYR A 353 -16.71 -0.76 -3.42
CA TYR A 353 -17.16 0.30 -4.32
C TYR A 353 -16.30 1.57 -4.25
N ARG A 354 -15.55 1.78 -3.16
CA ARG A 354 -14.60 2.89 -3.03
C ARG A 354 -13.39 2.72 -3.95
N GLY A 355 -13.16 1.52 -4.49
CA GLY A 355 -12.10 1.24 -5.45
C GLY A 355 -12.18 2.09 -6.72
N PHE A 356 -13.34 2.69 -7.01
CA PHE A 356 -13.56 3.58 -8.16
C PHE A 356 -13.29 5.07 -7.85
N TYR A 357 -12.86 5.44 -6.64
CA TYR A 357 -12.74 6.85 -6.25
C TYR A 357 -11.51 7.56 -6.81
N ASN A 358 -10.48 6.81 -7.25
CA ASN A 358 -9.23 7.37 -7.74
C ASN A 358 -8.91 7.05 -9.21
N LEU A 359 -9.90 7.11 -10.10
CA LEU A 359 -9.72 6.79 -11.54
C LEU A 359 -8.64 7.63 -12.24
N ARG A 360 -8.42 8.88 -11.80
CA ARG A 360 -7.45 9.79 -12.42
C ARG A 360 -6.00 9.37 -12.16
N HIS A 361 -5.69 8.92 -10.95
CA HIS A 361 -4.29 8.68 -10.54
C HIS A 361 -3.97 7.21 -10.26
N SER A 362 -4.94 6.42 -9.79
CA SER A 362 -4.69 5.01 -9.46
C SER A 362 -4.81 4.12 -10.70
N PRO A 363 -3.74 3.39 -11.09
CA PRO A 363 -3.83 2.33 -12.08
C PRO A 363 -4.86 1.26 -11.68
N VAL A 364 -4.88 0.89 -10.40
CA VAL A 364 -5.81 -0.12 -9.86
C VAL A 364 -7.26 0.31 -10.04
N SER A 365 -7.60 1.57 -9.76
CA SER A 365 -8.96 2.06 -10.02
C SER A 365 -9.36 1.92 -11.50
N ARG A 366 -8.43 2.19 -12.43
CA ARG A 366 -8.68 2.05 -13.88
C ARG A 366 -8.83 0.60 -14.29
N GLU A 367 -8.05 -0.31 -13.71
CA GLU A 367 -8.19 -1.76 -13.91
C GLU A 367 -9.54 -2.26 -13.41
N ILE A 368 -9.96 -1.85 -12.20
CA ILE A 368 -11.28 -2.18 -11.64
C ILE A 368 -12.40 -1.70 -12.58
N ALA A 369 -12.30 -0.47 -13.10
CA ALA A 369 -13.26 0.08 -14.05
C ALA A 369 -13.28 -0.70 -15.37
N GLY A 370 -12.12 -1.03 -15.95
CA GLY A 370 -12.03 -1.78 -17.19
C GLY A 370 -12.63 -3.19 -17.07
N VAL A 371 -12.31 -3.90 -15.99
CA VAL A 371 -12.85 -5.24 -15.71
C VAL A 371 -14.36 -5.20 -15.47
N SER A 372 -14.85 -4.17 -14.76
CA SER A 372 -16.28 -3.98 -14.49
C SER A 372 -17.06 -3.65 -15.76
N ALA A 373 -16.48 -2.84 -16.65
CA ALA A 373 -17.05 -2.53 -17.97
C ALA A 373 -17.12 -3.80 -18.84
N PHE A 374 -16.04 -4.58 -18.89
CA PHE A 374 -16.02 -5.87 -19.59
C PHE A 374 -17.10 -6.83 -19.05
N TYR A 375 -17.18 -7.00 -17.73
CA TYR A 375 -18.14 -7.91 -17.12
C TYR A 375 -19.60 -7.47 -17.36
N THR A 376 -19.87 -6.16 -17.29
CA THR A 376 -21.18 -5.59 -17.66
C THR A 376 -21.50 -5.87 -19.14
N GLY A 377 -20.53 -5.73 -20.03
CA GLY A 377 -20.67 -6.05 -21.45
C GLY A 377 -20.96 -7.54 -21.69
N LEU A 378 -20.29 -8.44 -20.98
CA LEU A 378 -20.53 -9.88 -21.04
C LEU A 378 -21.96 -10.23 -20.59
N LEU A 379 -22.42 -9.65 -19.49
CA LEU A 379 -23.79 -9.83 -19.00
C LEU A 379 -24.83 -9.30 -20.01
N GLY A 380 -24.60 -8.12 -20.57
CA GLY A 380 -25.44 -7.55 -21.61
C GLY A 380 -25.51 -8.43 -22.85
N TYR A 381 -24.36 -8.92 -23.34
CA TYR A 381 -24.31 -9.85 -24.46
C TYR A 381 -25.08 -11.15 -24.18
N GLY A 382 -24.89 -11.74 -23.00
CA GLY A 382 -25.63 -12.92 -22.57
C GLY A 382 -27.15 -12.69 -22.49
N PHE A 383 -27.56 -11.53 -21.98
CA PHE A 383 -28.97 -11.14 -21.91
C PHE A 383 -29.61 -11.01 -23.30
N PHE A 384 -28.94 -10.35 -24.26
CA PHE A 384 -29.47 -10.23 -25.63
C PHE A 384 -29.45 -11.56 -26.38
N ALA A 385 -28.43 -12.40 -26.17
CA ALA A 385 -28.41 -13.76 -26.72
C ALA A 385 -29.61 -14.57 -26.21
N LEU A 386 -29.90 -14.49 -24.92
CA LEU A 386 -31.06 -15.13 -24.32
C LEU A 386 -32.38 -14.61 -24.92
N LEU A 387 -32.55 -13.29 -25.06
CA LEU A 387 -33.74 -12.69 -25.68
C LEU A 387 -33.95 -13.14 -27.13
N SER A 388 -32.88 -13.24 -27.92
CA SER A 388 -32.98 -13.69 -29.32
C SER A 388 -33.50 -15.12 -29.46
N ILE A 389 -33.17 -15.99 -28.50
CA ILE A 389 -33.68 -17.37 -28.43
C ILE A 389 -35.17 -17.35 -28.06
N PHE A 390 -35.57 -16.48 -27.13
CA PHE A 390 -36.99 -16.34 -26.77
C PHE A 390 -37.84 -15.82 -27.92
N ASP A 391 -37.32 -14.86 -28.70
CA ASP A 391 -38.06 -14.27 -29.82
C ASP A 391 -38.21 -15.27 -30.97
N THR A 392 -37.15 -16.01 -31.30
CA THR A 392 -37.18 -17.10 -32.30
C THR A 392 -38.06 -18.27 -31.85
N GLY A 393 -37.95 -18.71 -30.59
CA GLY A 393 -38.78 -19.77 -30.03
C GLY A 393 -40.26 -19.40 -29.92
N TYR A 394 -40.58 -18.13 -29.64
CA TYR A 394 -41.96 -17.62 -29.64
C TYR A 394 -42.54 -17.55 -31.06
N ALA A 395 -41.74 -17.13 -32.06
CA ALA A 395 -42.14 -17.15 -33.45
C ALA A 395 -42.41 -18.57 -33.99
N GLU A 396 -41.56 -19.54 -33.64
CA GLU A 396 -41.76 -20.96 -33.98
C GLU A 396 -43.01 -21.54 -33.28
N TYR A 397 -43.24 -21.21 -32.00
CA TYR A 397 -44.44 -21.61 -31.27
C TYR A 397 -45.73 -21.04 -31.86
N LEU A 398 -45.72 -19.76 -32.27
CA LEU A 398 -46.86 -19.13 -32.96
C LEU A 398 -47.13 -19.76 -34.33
N GLN A 399 -46.09 -20.12 -35.10
CA GLN A 399 -46.27 -20.87 -36.35
C GLN A 399 -46.87 -22.25 -36.11
N LEU A 400 -46.42 -22.96 -35.07
CA LEU A 400 -46.97 -24.27 -34.70
C LEU A 400 -48.45 -24.18 -34.28
N LEU A 401 -48.82 -23.15 -33.53
CA LEU A 401 -50.23 -22.87 -33.20
C LEU A 401 -51.06 -22.54 -34.45
N GLN A 402 -50.55 -21.71 -35.36
CA GLN A 402 -51.24 -21.43 -36.63
C GLN A 402 -51.47 -22.70 -37.46
N ILE A 403 -50.50 -23.62 -37.49
CA ILE A 403 -50.63 -24.91 -38.18
C ILE A 403 -51.67 -25.81 -37.48
N LEU A 404 -51.68 -25.85 -36.14
CA LEU A 404 -52.63 -26.64 -35.35
C LEU A 404 -54.08 -26.11 -35.41
N PHE A 405 -54.29 -24.80 -35.63
CA PHE A 405 -55.61 -24.19 -35.79
C PHE A 405 -56.06 -24.05 -37.25
N ALA A 406 -55.22 -24.44 -38.22
CA ALA A 406 -55.55 -24.43 -39.66
C ALA A 406 -55.99 -25.82 -40.19
N THR A 407 -55.94 -26.86 -39.35
CA THR A 407 -56.57 -28.18 -39.56
C THR A 407 -57.87 -28.27 -38.79
#